data_AF-A0A3A4UX03-F1
#
_entry.id   AF-A0A3A4UX03-F1
#
_cell.length_a   1.000
_cell.length_b   1.000
_cell.length_c   1.000
_cell.angle_alpha   90.00
_cell.angle_beta   90.00
_cell.angle_gamma   90.00
#
_symmetry.space_group_name_H-M   'P 1'
#
loop_
_entity.id
_entity.type
_entity.pdbx_description
1 polymer ?
#
loop_
_entity_poly.entity_id
_entity_poly.type
_entity_poly.pdbx_seq_one_letter_code
_entity_poly.pdbx_strand_id
1 'polypeptide(L)'
;MSFELFYYIAFRVLFVYIETMLNLLEPVNVWVYFKQNQVLPHIFFWRKRRLKVEKVNLVHTSRNGACIFYHFSVSSGSNFYRLRFDTTKLNWFLEAVEEE
;
A
#
# COMPACT_ATOMS: atom_id res chain seq x y z
N MET A 1 7.48 38.88 -7.91
CA MET A 1 7.36 37.41 -7.93
C MET A 1 6.56 37.04 -9.16
N SER A 2 7.19 36.46 -10.19
CA SER A 2 6.54 36.25 -11.50
C SER A 2 5.51 35.13 -11.43
N PHE A 3 4.44 35.24 -12.22
CA PHE A 3 3.38 34.23 -12.34
C PHE A 3 3.93 32.82 -12.63
N GLU A 4 5.03 32.73 -13.38
CA GLU A 4 5.75 31.48 -13.66
C GLU A 4 6.16 30.70 -12.40
N LEU A 5 6.67 31.40 -11.38
CA LEU A 5 7.12 30.76 -10.15
C LEU A 5 5.93 30.20 -9.35
N PHE A 6 4.80 30.91 -9.36
CA PHE A 6 3.57 30.48 -8.71
C PHE A 6 2.99 29.23 -9.36
N TYR A 7 2.90 29.19 -10.69
CA TYR A 7 2.43 28.01 -11.42
C TYR A 7 3.36 26.82 -11.24
N TYR A 8 4.67 27.03 -11.24
CA TYR A 8 5.63 25.96 -10.98
C TYR A 8 5.44 25.36 -9.59
N ILE A 9 5.30 26.20 -8.55
CA ILE A 9 5.08 25.72 -7.18
C ILE A 9 3.72 25.02 -7.07
N ALA A 10 2.65 25.60 -7.62
CA ALA A 10 1.32 25.00 -7.61
C ALA A 10 1.28 23.66 -8.35
N PHE A 11 1.95 23.55 -9.51
CA PHE A 11 2.09 22.31 -10.26
C PHE A 11 2.91 21.28 -9.50
N ARG A 12 4.04 21.67 -8.87
CA ARG A 12 4.83 20.76 -8.02
C ARG A 12 4.01 20.24 -6.83
N VAL A 13 3.25 21.10 -6.16
CA VAL A 13 2.40 20.72 -5.02
C VAL A 13 1.27 19.81 -5.49
N LEU A 14 0.59 20.16 -6.59
CA LEU A 14 -0.48 19.35 -7.16
C LEU A 14 0.05 18.00 -7.67
N PHE A 15 1.22 17.98 -8.29
CA PHE A 15 1.87 16.77 -8.80
C PHE A 15 2.27 15.83 -7.65
N VAL A 16 2.89 16.36 -6.58
CA VAL A 16 3.20 15.59 -5.37
C VAL A 16 1.91 15.08 -4.72
N TYR A 17 0.88 15.93 -4.62
CA TYR A 17 -0.42 15.53 -4.08
C TYR A 17 -1.06 14.41 -4.90
N ILE A 18 -1.05 14.53 -6.23
CA ILE A 18 -1.56 13.50 -7.13
C ILE A 18 -0.73 12.22 -7.00
N GLU A 19 0.60 12.25 -6.96
CA GLU A 19 1.43 11.06 -6.73
C GLU A 19 1.12 10.39 -5.38
N THR A 20 0.93 11.16 -4.31
CA THR A 20 0.54 10.61 -3.00
C THR A 20 -0.92 10.11 -2.94
N MET A 21 -1.82 10.69 -3.76
CA MET A 21 -3.23 10.28 -3.84
C MET A 21 -3.47 9.16 -4.85
N LEU A 22 -2.54 8.99 -5.81
CA LEU A 22 -2.48 7.87 -6.72
C LEU A 22 -1.89 6.69 -5.93
N ASN A 23 -2.73 6.08 -5.10
CA ASN A 23 -2.40 4.79 -4.49
C ASN A 23 -1.85 3.90 -5.61
N LEU A 24 -0.63 3.40 -5.43
CA LEU A 24 -0.12 2.31 -6.23
C LEU A 24 -1.22 1.24 -6.09
N LEU A 25 -1.84 0.76 -7.15
CA LEU A 25 -2.77 -0.38 -7.04
C LEU A 25 -2.16 -1.55 -7.79
N GLU A 26 -0.87 -1.75 -7.53
CA GLU A 26 -0.07 -2.77 -8.20
C GLU A 26 -0.46 -4.15 -7.64
N PRO A 27 -0.92 -5.09 -8.49
CA PRO A 27 -1.24 -6.42 -8.05
C PRO A 27 0.04 -7.15 -7.60
N VAL A 28 -0.01 -7.79 -6.44
CA VAL A 28 1.11 -8.53 -5.86
C VAL A 28 0.67 -9.91 -5.39
N ASN A 29 1.61 -10.85 -5.34
CA ASN A 29 1.38 -12.14 -4.69
C ASN A 29 1.84 -12.05 -3.24
N VAL A 30 1.04 -12.60 -2.34
CA VAL A 30 1.31 -12.59 -0.89
C VAL A 30 1.10 -13.98 -0.33
N TRP A 31 2.11 -14.48 0.38
CA TRP A 31 1.99 -15.63 1.25
C TRP A 31 1.51 -15.18 2.61
N VAL A 32 0.49 -15.86 3.12
CA VAL A 32 -0.20 -15.49 4.36
C VAL A 32 -0.24 -16.66 5.32
N TYR A 33 -0.37 -16.34 6.59
CA TYR A 33 -0.83 -17.28 7.60
C TYR A 33 -2.26 -16.96 7.97
N PHE A 34 -3.08 -18.00 8.05
CA PHE A 34 -4.33 -17.93 8.78
C PHE A 34 -4.05 -18.33 10.22
N LYS A 35 -4.24 -17.39 11.14
CA LYS A 35 -4.11 -17.62 12.58
C LYS A 35 -5.42 -17.25 13.24
N GLN A 36 -6.12 -18.26 13.75
CA GLN A 36 -7.49 -18.11 14.25
C GLN A 36 -8.38 -17.48 13.16
N ASN A 37 -9.03 -16.35 13.44
CA ASN A 37 -9.92 -15.65 12.51
C ASN A 37 -9.22 -14.47 11.81
N GLN A 38 -7.89 -14.47 11.73
CA GLN A 38 -7.10 -13.40 11.13
C GLN A 38 -6.22 -13.93 10.00
N VAL A 39 -6.09 -13.13 8.95
CA VAL A 39 -5.10 -13.31 7.89
C VAL A 39 -3.93 -12.39 8.16
N LEU A 40 -2.71 -12.95 8.17
CA LEU A 40 -1.48 -12.21 8.44
C LEU A 40 -0.52 -12.37 7.25
N PRO A 41 -0.08 -11.29 6.61
CA PRO A 41 0.90 -11.37 5.53
C PRO A 41 2.27 -11.78 6.09
N HIS A 42 2.93 -12.71 5.41
CA HIS A 42 4.24 -13.21 5.81
C HIS A 42 5.33 -12.83 4.80
N ILE A 43 5.07 -13.01 3.52
CA ILE A 43 5.99 -12.70 2.42
C ILE A 43 5.17 -12.14 1.27
N PHE A 44 5.66 -11.11 0.59
CA PHE A 44 5.07 -10.65 -0.66
C PHE A 44 6.11 -10.48 -1.75
N PHE A 45 5.66 -10.55 -3.00
CA PHE A 45 6.51 -10.50 -4.18
C PHE A 45 6.24 -9.22 -4.95
N TRP A 46 7.25 -8.38 -5.07
CA TRP A 46 7.16 -7.09 -5.76
C TRP A 46 8.44 -6.80 -6.55
N ARG A 47 8.30 -6.41 -7.82
CA ARG A 47 9.43 -6.11 -8.74
C ARG A 47 10.56 -7.15 -8.74
N LYS A 48 10.19 -8.44 -8.82
CA LYS A 48 11.11 -9.61 -8.77
C LYS A 48 11.84 -9.78 -7.42
N ARG A 49 11.49 -9.00 -6.39
CA ARG A 49 12.00 -9.15 -5.03
C ARG A 49 11.02 -9.95 -4.19
N ARG A 50 11.56 -10.81 -3.32
CA ARG A 50 10.82 -11.50 -2.27
C ARG A 50 11.03 -10.72 -0.97
N LEU A 51 9.99 -10.04 -0.51
CA LEU A 51 10.03 -9.17 0.68
C LEU A 51 9.40 -9.91 1.85
N LYS A 52 10.17 -10.12 2.91
CA LYS A 52 9.69 -10.79 4.13
C LYS A 52 9.08 -9.73 5.03
N VAL A 53 7.85 -9.97 5.47
CA VAL A 53 7.20 -9.13 6.47
C VAL A 53 7.85 -9.42 7.82
N GLU A 54 8.55 -8.44 8.37
CA GLU A 54 9.20 -8.52 9.68
C GLU A 54 8.21 -8.14 10.78
N LYS A 55 7.37 -7.14 10.51
CA LYS A 55 6.35 -6.65 11.44
C LYS A 55 5.12 -6.16 10.70
N VAL A 56 3.94 -6.49 11.23
CA VAL A 56 2.66 -5.85 10.85
C VAL A 56 2.40 -4.74 11.88
N ASN A 57 2.47 -3.49 11.43
CA ASN A 57 2.37 -2.30 12.30
C ASN A 57 0.92 -1.87 12.54
N LEU A 58 0.09 -1.93 11.50
CA LEU A 58 -1.31 -1.54 11.57
C LEU A 58 -2.14 -2.47 10.68
N VAL A 59 -3.31 -2.83 11.18
CA VAL A 59 -4.35 -3.52 10.40
C VAL A 59 -5.64 -2.73 10.55
N HIS A 60 -6.27 -2.41 9.42
CA HIS A 60 -7.61 -1.84 9.42
C HIS A 60 -8.43 -2.43 8.28
N THR A 61 -9.74 -2.21 8.34
CA THR A 61 -10.69 -2.75 7.37
C THR A 61 -11.49 -1.61 6.78
N SER A 62 -11.66 -1.61 5.46
CA SER A 62 -12.56 -0.70 4.76
C SER A 62 -13.64 -1.49 4.03
N ARG A 63 -14.75 -0.82 3.71
CA ARG A 63 -15.86 -1.39 2.95
C ARG A 63 -16.19 -0.47 1.79
N ASN A 64 -16.37 -1.05 0.61
CA ASN A 64 -16.92 -0.36 -0.55
C ASN A 64 -18.11 -1.17 -1.08
N GLY A 65 -19.32 -0.73 -0.76
CA GLY A 65 -20.53 -1.52 -0.97
C GLY A 65 -20.44 -2.85 -0.23
N ALA A 66 -20.54 -3.96 -0.97
CA ALA A 66 -20.43 -5.31 -0.44
C ALA A 66 -18.98 -5.81 -0.30
N CYS A 67 -18.02 -5.12 -0.90
CA CYS A 67 -16.62 -5.53 -0.88
C CYS A 67 -15.97 -5.14 0.44
N ILE A 68 -15.29 -6.10 1.08
CA ILE A 68 -14.48 -5.87 2.28
C ILE A 68 -13.00 -5.89 1.87
N PHE A 69 -12.26 -4.88 2.32
CA PHE A 69 -10.82 -4.80 2.12
C PHE A 69 -10.09 -4.79 3.45
N TYR A 70 -9.08 -5.64 3.58
CA TYR A 70 -8.13 -5.56 4.68
C TYR A 70 -6.90 -4.78 4.23
N HIS A 71 -6.50 -3.80 5.03
CA HIS A 71 -5.30 -3.01 4.81
C HIS A 71 -4.27 -3.32 5.88
N PHE A 72 -3.05 -3.60 5.46
CA PHE A 72 -1.93 -3.96 6.32
C PHE A 72 -0.77 -3.00 6.08
N SER A 73 -0.37 -2.25 7.11
CA SER A 73 0.90 -1.53 7.11
C SER A 73 1.98 -2.46 7.65
N VAL A 74 3.00 -2.75 6.86
CA VAL A 74 4.06 -3.73 7.18
C VAL A 74 5.45 -3.14 7.02
N SER A 75 6.39 -3.61 7.82
CA SER A 75 7.81 -3.31 7.68
C SER A 75 8.56 -4.50 7.09
N SER A 76 9.48 -4.22 6.18
CA SER A 76 10.41 -5.18 5.60
C SER A 76 11.76 -4.49 5.40
N GLY A 77 12.70 -4.66 6.33
CA GLY A 77 13.95 -3.91 6.35
C GLY A 77 13.69 -2.45 6.71
N SER A 78 14.34 -1.52 5.99
CA SER A 78 14.20 -0.06 6.17
C SER A 78 12.97 0.56 5.50
N ASN A 79 12.06 -0.26 4.96
CA ASN A 79 10.94 0.23 4.16
C ASN A 79 9.60 -0.16 4.80
N PHE A 80 8.63 0.72 4.62
CA PHE A 80 7.23 0.51 4.97
C PHE A 80 6.38 0.30 3.72
N TYR A 81 5.47 -0.66 3.81
CA TYR A 81 4.59 -1.02 2.71
C TYR A 81 3.15 -1.06 3.21
N ARG A 82 2.22 -0.65 2.35
CA ARG A 82 0.79 -0.83 2.59
C ARG A 82 0.23 -1.86 1.63
N LEU A 83 -0.30 -2.96 2.16
CA LEU A 83 -0.91 -4.03 1.38
C LEU A 83 -2.43 -3.99 1.56
N ARG A 84 -3.18 -4.19 0.48
CA ARG A 84 -4.63 -4.38 0.51
C ARG A 84 -5.00 -5.77 0.03
N PHE A 85 -5.85 -6.45 0.78
CA PHE A 85 -6.47 -7.70 0.41
C PHE A 85 -7.97 -7.52 0.16
N ASP A 86 -8.43 -7.86 -1.03
CA ASP A 86 -9.85 -7.90 -1.39
C ASP A 86 -10.43 -9.29 -1.06
N THR A 87 -11.35 -9.36 -0.11
CA THR A 87 -11.96 -10.62 0.29
C THR A 87 -12.92 -11.20 -0.74
N THR A 88 -13.36 -10.38 -1.69
CA THR A 88 -14.36 -10.73 -2.70
C THR A 88 -13.67 -11.35 -3.91
N LYS A 89 -12.56 -10.73 -4.35
CA LYS A 89 -11.78 -11.17 -5.52
C LYS A 89 -10.57 -12.03 -5.15
N LEU A 90 -10.25 -12.16 -3.87
CA LEU A 90 -9.12 -12.94 -3.33
C LEU A 90 -7.77 -12.51 -3.91
N ASN A 91 -7.61 -11.22 -4.20
CA ASN A 91 -6.37 -10.65 -4.74
C ASN A 91 -5.75 -9.61 -3.79
N TRP A 92 -4.44 -9.45 -3.94
CA TRP A 92 -3.63 -8.54 -3.15
C TRP A 92 -3.09 -7.42 -4.01
N PHE A 93 -3.02 -6.24 -3.40
CA PHE A 93 -2.47 -5.04 -4.00
C PHE A 93 -1.46 -4.39 -3.07
N LEU A 94 -0.41 -3.83 -3.64
CA LEU A 94 0.48 -2.91 -2.95
C LEU A 94 -0.08 -1.50 -3.16
N GLU A 95 -0.48 -0.83 -2.08
CA GLU A 95 -1.10 0.49 -2.04
C GLU A 95 -0.10 1.65 -1.96
N ALA A 96 0.97 1.46 -1.20
CA ALA A 96 1.97 2.48 -0.95
C ALA A 96 3.32 1.84 -0.57
N VAL A 97 4.39 2.58 -0.86
CA VAL A 97 5.76 2.30 -0.44
C VAL A 97 6.32 3.58 0.14
N GLU A 98 6.85 3.49 1.34
CA GLU A 98 7.50 4.59 2.04
C GLU A 98 8.91 4.12 2.45
N GLU A 99 9.93 4.90 2.07
CA GLU A 99 11.31 4.70 2.52
C GLU A 99 11.51 5.50 3.81
N GLU A 100 12.19 4.91 4.79
CA GLU A 100 12.57 5.58 6.04
C GLU A 100 13.77 6.51 5.84
#